data_AF-A0A939FH19-F1
#
_entry.id   AF-A0A939FH19-F1
#
_cell.length_a   1.000
_cell.length_b   1.000
_cell.length_c   1.000
_cell.angle_alpha   90.00
_cell.angle_beta   90.00
_cell.angle_gamma   90.00
#
_symmetry.space_group_name_H-M   'P 1'
#
loop_
_entity.id
_entity.type
_entity.pdbx_description
1 polymer ?
#
loop_
_entity_poly.entity_id
_entity_poly.type
_entity_poly.pdbx_seq_one_letter_code
_entity_poly.pdbx_strand_id
1 'polypeptide(L)'
;MPAVRLYGADRVEVVERGTKFAAARRAALRRGVATVRDGGGGRGAALLAMVRATPIVVPRLAPRTLAERAVRHRNLLDEQYGRGRGRYVPDPATVADADPPALARWMVNYLRHALTRYDDLLKGLVDDAGRDEAEALLRRRVYGAIAAVYPELGEECRRQLGEREG
;
A
#
# COMPACT_ATOMS: atom_id res chain seq x y z
N MET A 1 -31.30 10.01 25.62
CA MET A 1 -30.13 9.20 25.18
C MET A 1 -29.23 10.10 24.34
N PRO A 2 -28.02 10.50 24.80
CA PRO A 2 -27.21 11.44 24.04
C PRO A 2 -26.55 10.74 22.84
N ALA A 3 -26.63 11.38 21.68
CA ALA A 3 -26.00 10.95 20.43
C ALA A 3 -24.49 11.11 20.52
N VAL A 4 -23.76 10.00 20.37
CA VAL A 4 -22.30 10.00 20.29
C VAL A 4 -21.89 10.63 18.97
N ARG A 5 -21.36 11.86 19.01
CA ARG A 5 -20.75 12.53 17.86
C ARG A 5 -19.43 11.84 17.52
N LEU A 6 -19.36 11.23 16.35
CA LEU A 6 -18.16 10.60 15.78
C LEU A 6 -17.13 11.67 15.37
N TYR A 7 -16.45 12.27 16.35
CA TYR A 7 -15.18 12.96 16.10
C TYR A 7 -14.06 11.92 16.15
N GLY A 8 -13.71 11.28 15.02
CA GLY A 8 -12.57 10.36 15.09
C GLY A 8 -12.11 9.58 13.87
N ALA A 9 -12.90 9.40 12.80
CA ALA A 9 -12.43 8.62 11.66
C ALA A 9 -11.22 9.30 10.96
N ASP A 10 -11.28 10.63 10.78
CA ASP A 10 -10.19 11.40 10.20
C ASP A 10 -8.98 11.53 11.14
N ARG A 11 -9.16 11.43 12.47
CA ARG A 11 -8.08 11.62 13.43
C ARG A 11 -7.24 10.35 13.61
N VAL A 12 -7.84 9.17 13.47
CA VAL A 12 -7.15 7.89 13.58
C VAL A 12 -6.27 7.60 12.35
N GLU A 13 -6.72 7.99 11.15
CA GLU A 13 -5.85 7.98 9.96
C GLU A 13 -4.67 8.95 10.05
N VAL A 14 -4.76 10.00 10.87
CA VAL A 14 -3.68 10.97 11.09
C VAL A 14 -2.67 10.47 12.11
N VAL A 15 -3.12 9.79 13.17
CA VAL A 15 -2.25 9.34 14.28
C VAL A 15 -1.49 8.07 13.91
N GLU A 16 -2.04 7.19 13.08
CA GLU A 16 -1.34 5.97 12.63
C GLU A 16 -0.39 6.17 11.45
N ARG A 17 -0.25 7.42 10.99
CA ARG A 17 0.90 7.89 10.18
C ARG A 17 2.20 7.93 10.98
N GLY A 18 2.30 7.19 12.10
CA GLY A 18 3.42 7.06 13.03
C GLY A 18 4.75 6.74 12.35
N THR A 19 5.33 7.81 11.81
CA THR A 19 6.73 8.22 11.69
C THR A 19 7.72 7.31 10.97
N LYS A 20 7.67 5.98 11.06
CA LYS A 20 8.69 5.11 10.42
C LYS A 20 8.36 4.75 8.96
N PHE A 21 7.13 4.30 8.68
CA PHE A 21 6.70 3.94 7.32
C PHE A 21 6.72 5.14 6.36
N ALA A 22 6.11 6.26 6.76
CA ALA A 22 5.89 7.39 5.88
C ALA A 22 7.14 8.25 5.68
N ALA A 23 8.02 8.38 6.69
CA ALA A 23 9.20 9.23 6.60
C ALA A 23 10.32 8.59 5.78
N ALA A 24 10.66 7.31 6.04
CA ALA A 24 11.66 6.58 5.27
C ALA A 24 11.27 6.52 3.78
N ARG A 25 9.98 6.27 3.52
CA ARG A 25 9.36 6.29 2.18
C ARG A 25 9.47 7.67 1.51
N ARG A 26 9.05 8.76 2.17
CA ARG A 26 9.10 10.13 1.61
C ARG A 26 10.53 10.57 1.29
N ALA A 27 11.51 10.21 2.12
CA ALA A 27 12.90 10.58 1.90
C ALA A 27 13.51 9.86 0.69
N ALA A 28 13.26 8.54 0.56
CA ALA A 28 13.68 7.76 -0.60
C ALA A 28 13.09 8.30 -1.92
N LEU A 29 11.79 8.62 -1.90
CA LEU A 29 11.04 9.12 -3.07
C LEU A 29 11.44 10.53 -3.49
N ARG A 30 11.56 11.47 -2.56
CA ARG A 30 11.94 12.86 -2.86
C ARG A 30 13.30 12.95 -3.55
N ARG A 31 14.25 12.09 -3.15
CA ARG A 31 15.56 12.00 -3.80
C ARG A 31 15.44 11.54 -5.25
N GLY A 32 14.66 10.50 -5.53
CA GLY A 32 14.47 10.00 -6.89
C GLY A 32 13.75 11.00 -7.82
N VAL A 33 12.68 11.64 -7.34
CA VAL A 33 11.88 12.59 -8.14
C VAL A 33 12.66 13.84 -8.52
N ALA A 34 13.51 14.36 -7.62
CA ALA A 34 14.36 15.51 -7.91
C ALA A 34 15.29 15.23 -9.11
N THR A 35 15.93 14.06 -9.15
CA THR A 35 16.83 13.64 -10.24
C THR A 35 16.18 13.54 -11.62
N VAL A 36 14.86 13.33 -11.74
CA VAL A 36 14.19 13.20 -13.04
C VAL A 36 13.77 14.55 -13.63
N ARG A 37 13.49 15.55 -12.79
CA ARG A 37 13.11 16.88 -13.27
C ARG A 37 14.26 17.61 -13.95
N ASP A 38 15.50 17.26 -13.64
CA ASP A 38 16.70 17.94 -14.13
C ASP A 38 17.30 17.32 -15.41
N GLY A 39 16.76 16.18 -15.90
CA GLY A 39 17.31 15.44 -17.05
C GLY A 39 16.54 15.65 -18.36
N GLY A 40 17.17 16.23 -19.38
CA GLY A 40 16.60 16.49 -20.72
C GLY A 40 16.38 15.26 -21.63
N GLY A 41 16.16 14.07 -21.07
CA GLY A 41 15.88 12.83 -21.81
C GLY A 41 14.39 12.46 -21.83
N GLY A 42 14.02 11.43 -22.61
CA GLY A 42 12.63 10.95 -22.72
C GLY A 42 12.01 10.67 -21.34
N ARG A 43 10.93 11.39 -21.01
CA ARG A 43 10.35 11.44 -19.65
C ARG A 43 9.97 10.07 -19.09
N GLY A 44 9.49 9.14 -19.94
CA GLY A 44 9.19 7.75 -19.56
C GLY A 44 10.43 6.94 -19.14
N ALA A 45 11.54 7.05 -19.87
CA ALA A 45 12.78 6.35 -19.53
C ALA A 45 13.39 6.88 -18.21
N ALA A 46 13.30 8.20 -17.99
CA ALA A 46 13.73 8.81 -16.74
C ALA A 46 12.87 8.34 -15.54
N LEU A 47 11.55 8.22 -15.73
CA LEU A 47 10.65 7.68 -14.73
C LEU A 47 10.96 6.21 -14.40
N LEU A 48 11.18 5.37 -15.40
CA LEU A 48 11.57 3.97 -15.18
C LEU A 48 12.89 3.86 -14.43
N ALA A 49 13.90 4.66 -14.80
CA ALA A 49 15.17 4.71 -14.09
C ALA A 49 14.99 5.14 -12.62
N MET A 50 14.14 6.13 -12.37
CA MET A 50 13.78 6.56 -11.02
C MET A 50 13.13 5.44 -10.21
N VAL A 51 12.13 4.76 -10.79
CA VAL A 51 11.46 3.64 -10.14
C VAL A 51 12.51 2.59 -9.79
N ARG A 52 13.39 2.19 -10.72
CA ARG A 52 14.47 1.22 -10.46
C ARG A 52 15.41 1.63 -9.33
N ALA A 53 15.81 2.90 -9.29
CA ALA A 53 16.76 3.42 -8.32
C ALA A 53 16.13 3.68 -6.93
N THR A 54 14.81 3.90 -6.87
CA THR A 54 14.15 4.24 -5.61
C THR A 54 14.07 3.01 -4.70
N PRO A 55 14.67 3.02 -3.50
CA PRO A 55 14.57 1.89 -2.58
C PRO A 55 13.13 1.77 -2.06
N ILE A 56 12.63 0.55 -2.06
CA ILE A 56 11.35 0.22 -1.42
C ILE A 56 11.66 -0.34 -0.04
N VAL A 57 11.30 0.43 0.98
CA VAL A 57 11.53 0.06 2.36
C VAL A 57 10.25 -0.54 2.92
N VAL A 58 10.23 -1.86 3.05
CA VAL A 58 9.19 -2.58 3.78
C VAL A 58 9.63 -2.72 5.24
N PRO A 59 8.89 -2.15 6.20
CA PRO A 59 9.27 -2.26 7.59
C PRO A 59 8.97 -3.64 8.15
N ARG A 60 9.82 -4.06 9.08
CA ARG A 60 9.67 -5.29 9.85
C ARG A 60 8.78 -5.04 11.07
N LEU A 61 7.65 -5.73 11.10
CA LEU A 61 6.70 -5.79 12.21
C LEU A 61 6.71 -7.21 12.75
N ALA A 62 6.43 -7.36 14.04
CA ALA A 62 6.15 -8.68 14.60
C ALA A 62 4.92 -9.29 13.90
N PRO A 63 4.89 -10.62 13.63
CA PRO A 63 3.80 -11.26 12.88
C PRO A 63 2.41 -10.95 13.44
N ARG A 64 2.26 -11.02 14.77
CA ARG A 64 1.00 -10.68 15.47
C ARG A 64 0.57 -9.22 15.21
N THR A 65 1.50 -8.29 15.32
CA THR A 65 1.23 -6.86 15.06
C THR A 65 0.83 -6.61 13.61
N LEU A 66 1.45 -7.32 12.66
CA LEU A 66 1.08 -7.23 11.25
C LEU A 66 -0.34 -7.76 11.01
N ALA A 67 -0.68 -8.92 11.59
CA ALA A 67 -2.02 -9.50 11.52
C ALA A 67 -3.10 -8.58 12.11
N GLU A 68 -2.87 -8.05 13.32
CA GLU A 68 -3.79 -7.12 13.99
C GLU A 68 -4.03 -5.85 13.16
N ARG A 69 -2.96 -5.28 12.59
CA ARG A 69 -3.07 -4.09 11.72
C ARG A 69 -3.78 -4.39 10.41
N ALA A 70 -3.55 -5.57 9.84
CA ALA A 70 -4.18 -6.01 8.60
C ALA A 70 -5.69 -6.17 8.76
N VAL A 71 -6.12 -6.87 9.81
CA VAL A 71 -7.54 -7.04 10.15
C VAL A 71 -8.21 -5.70 10.40
N ARG A 72 -7.57 -4.82 11.18
CA ARG A 72 -8.10 -3.48 11.44
C ARG A 72 -8.25 -2.67 10.15
N HIS A 73 -7.25 -2.72 9.27
CA HIS A 73 -7.32 -2.05 7.97
C HIS A 73 -8.43 -2.62 7.08
N ARG A 74 -8.61 -3.95 7.05
CA ARG A 74 -9.73 -4.57 6.33
C ARG A 74 -11.07 -4.08 6.87
N ASN A 75 -11.27 -4.06 8.19
CA ASN A 75 -12.53 -3.63 8.79
C ASN A 75 -12.81 -2.14 8.52
N LEU A 76 -11.77 -1.30 8.51
CA LEU A 76 -11.91 0.11 8.13
C LEU A 76 -12.36 0.26 6.68
N LEU A 77 -11.74 -0.46 5.74
CA LEU A 77 -12.14 -0.44 4.33
C LEU A 77 -13.57 -0.98 4.14
N ASP A 78 -13.90 -2.07 4.82
CA ASP A 78 -15.23 -2.68 4.82
C ASP A 78 -16.32 -1.69 5.24
N GLU A 79 -16.09 -0.97 6.35
CA GLU A 79 -16.97 0.09 6.82
C GLU A 79 -17.07 1.25 5.82
N GLN A 80 -15.95 1.67 5.22
CA GLN A 80 -15.92 2.74 4.22
C GLN A 80 -16.70 2.39 2.95
N TYR A 81 -16.49 1.19 2.40
CA TYR A 81 -17.20 0.72 1.20
C TYR A 81 -18.67 0.42 1.48
N GLY A 82 -18.98 -0.06 2.68
CA GLY A 82 -20.33 -0.33 3.16
C GLY A 82 -21.21 0.91 3.23
N ARG A 83 -20.66 2.04 3.67
CA ARG A 83 -21.37 3.34 3.75
C ARG A 83 -21.89 3.84 2.39
N GLY A 84 -21.34 3.37 1.27
CA GLY A 84 -21.79 3.72 -0.08
C GLY A 84 -22.84 2.77 -0.67
N ARG A 85 -23.18 1.66 0.00
CA ARG A 85 -24.05 0.60 -0.53
C ARG A 85 -25.22 0.27 0.41
N GLY A 86 -26.19 1.18 0.55
CA GLY A 86 -27.49 0.87 1.16
C GLY A 86 -27.44 0.12 2.50
N ARG A 87 -28.29 -0.90 2.67
CA ARG A 87 -28.49 -1.75 3.90
C ARG A 87 -27.29 -2.64 4.26
N TYR A 88 -26.06 -2.19 4.03
CA TYR A 88 -24.86 -2.91 4.45
C TYR A 88 -24.68 -2.85 5.97
N VAL A 89 -24.57 -4.02 6.61
CA VAL A 89 -24.21 -4.14 8.02
C VAL A 89 -22.77 -4.65 8.07
N PRO A 90 -21.80 -3.87 8.58
CA PRO A 90 -20.43 -4.33 8.71
C PRO A 90 -20.33 -5.57 9.58
N ASP A 91 -19.54 -6.55 9.13
CA ASP A 91 -19.19 -7.74 9.89
C ASP A 91 -17.69 -7.70 10.22
N PRO A 92 -17.31 -7.21 11.41
CA PRO A 92 -15.91 -6.98 11.75
C PRO A 92 -15.18 -8.31 11.98
N ALA A 93 -14.13 -8.55 11.20
CA ALA A 93 -13.27 -9.70 11.38
C ALA A 93 -12.32 -9.50 12.58
N THR A 94 -11.90 -10.60 13.20
CA THR A 94 -10.80 -10.63 14.17
C THR A 94 -9.64 -11.47 13.63
N VAL A 95 -8.45 -11.38 14.25
CA VAL A 95 -7.31 -12.25 13.89
C VAL A 95 -7.62 -13.72 14.21
N ALA A 96 -8.40 -13.97 15.27
CA ALA A 96 -8.72 -15.33 15.71
C ALA A 96 -9.71 -16.03 14.78
N ASP A 97 -10.63 -15.26 14.19
CA ASP A 97 -11.70 -15.80 13.33
C ASP A 97 -11.30 -15.83 11.84
N ALA A 98 -10.16 -15.22 11.50
CA ALA A 98 -9.67 -15.16 10.13
C ALA A 98 -9.09 -16.51 9.71
N ASP A 99 -9.56 -17.07 8.60
CA ASP A 99 -8.86 -18.18 7.97
C ASP A 99 -7.43 -17.75 7.53
N PRO A 100 -6.44 -18.65 7.55
CA PRO A 100 -5.05 -18.29 7.24
C PRO A 100 -4.87 -17.65 5.84
N PRO A 101 -5.53 -18.14 4.76
CA PRO A 101 -5.44 -17.51 3.44
C PRO A 101 -5.99 -16.07 3.40
N ALA A 102 -7.13 -15.81 4.03
CA ALA A 102 -7.73 -14.48 4.12
C ALA A 102 -6.83 -13.54 4.92
N LEU A 103 -6.25 -14.02 6.02
CA LEU A 103 -5.33 -13.24 6.82
C LEU A 103 -4.07 -12.86 6.03
N ALA A 104 -3.46 -13.81 5.30
CA ALA A 104 -2.33 -13.53 4.42
C ALA A 104 -2.68 -12.48 3.35
N ARG A 105 -3.84 -12.61 2.71
CA ARG A 105 -4.37 -11.63 1.75
C ARG A 105 -4.52 -10.25 2.38
N TRP A 106 -5.07 -10.15 3.59
CA TRP A 106 -5.23 -8.89 4.29
C TRP A 106 -3.88 -8.27 4.70
N MET A 107 -2.91 -9.09 5.12
CA MET A 107 -1.56 -8.63 5.46
C MET A 107 -0.85 -8.04 4.25
N VAL A 108 -0.88 -8.74 3.10
CA VAL A 108 -0.31 -8.23 1.84
C VAL A 108 -1.04 -6.96 1.40
N ASN A 109 -2.37 -6.92 1.48
CA ASN A 109 -3.14 -5.73 1.15
C ASN A 109 -2.80 -4.54 2.04
N TYR A 110 -2.70 -4.74 3.36
CA TYR A 110 -2.29 -3.70 4.29
C TYR A 110 -0.90 -3.16 3.97
N LEU A 111 0.09 -4.04 3.72
CA LEU A 111 1.45 -3.64 3.37
C LEU A 111 1.46 -2.87 2.04
N ARG A 112 0.76 -3.36 1.02
CA ARG A 112 0.63 -2.66 -0.27
C ARG A 112 -0.04 -1.30 -0.09
N HIS A 113 -1.13 -1.21 0.66
CA HIS A 113 -1.85 0.04 0.88
C HIS A 113 -1.03 1.05 1.70
N ALA A 114 -0.26 0.55 2.66
CA ALA A 114 0.75 1.31 3.38
C ALA A 114 1.91 1.75 2.47
N LEU A 115 2.03 1.23 1.25
CA LEU A 115 3.03 1.63 0.24
C LEU A 115 2.41 2.43 -0.94
N THR A 116 1.09 2.41 -1.15
CA THR A 116 0.35 3.03 -2.29
C THR A 116 0.66 4.51 -2.59
N ARG A 117 1.29 5.26 -1.68
CA ARG A 117 1.80 6.61 -2.02
C ARG A 117 2.83 6.61 -3.16
N TYR A 118 3.42 5.48 -3.52
CA TYR A 118 4.25 5.39 -4.72
C TYR A 118 3.42 5.57 -5.99
N ASP A 119 2.22 4.99 -6.07
CA ASP A 119 1.34 5.07 -7.25
C ASP A 119 0.82 6.50 -7.47
N ASP A 120 0.46 7.20 -6.39
CA ASP A 120 -0.01 8.60 -6.47
C ASP A 120 1.08 9.58 -6.94
N LEU A 121 2.36 9.26 -6.71
CA LEU A 121 3.46 10.08 -7.19
C LEU A 121 3.70 9.91 -8.69
N LEU A 122 3.41 8.73 -9.25
CA LEU A 122 3.51 8.47 -10.69
C LEU A 122 2.44 9.23 -11.49
N LYS A 123 1.25 9.47 -10.90
CA LYS A 123 0.13 10.19 -11.55
C LYS A 123 0.47 11.59 -12.04
N GLY A 124 1.50 12.25 -11.50
CA GLY A 124 1.87 13.63 -11.85
C GLY A 124 3.10 13.80 -12.74
N LEU A 125 3.72 12.72 -13.25
CA LEU A 125 5.08 12.78 -13.80
C LEU A 125 5.21 12.54 -15.32
N VAL A 126 4.24 11.89 -15.98
CA VAL A 126 4.32 11.52 -17.41
C VAL A 126 2.94 11.34 -18.07
N ASP A 127 2.94 11.33 -19.41
CA ASP A 127 1.88 10.85 -20.30
C ASP A 127 1.62 9.34 -20.14
N ASP A 128 0.46 8.88 -20.64
CA ASP A 128 -0.15 7.60 -20.25
C ASP A 128 0.74 6.36 -20.55
N ALA A 129 1.46 6.33 -21.67
CA ALA A 129 2.26 5.16 -22.08
C ALA A 129 3.47 4.89 -21.15
N GLY A 130 4.20 5.93 -20.74
CA GLY A 130 5.32 5.78 -19.80
C GLY A 130 4.87 5.52 -18.35
N ARG A 131 3.59 5.76 -18.06
CA ARG A 131 2.99 5.56 -16.73
C ARG A 131 2.73 4.09 -16.46
N ASP A 132 2.12 3.38 -17.41
CA ASP A 132 1.70 1.99 -17.21
C ASP A 132 2.90 1.07 -16.96
N GLU A 133 3.99 1.26 -17.73
CA GLU A 133 5.23 0.51 -17.53
C GLU A 133 5.88 0.81 -16.17
N ALA A 134 5.87 2.09 -15.76
CA ALA A 134 6.42 2.50 -14.47
C ALA A 134 5.59 1.97 -13.29
N GLU A 135 4.27 1.95 -13.42
CA GLU A 135 3.35 1.41 -12.42
C GLU A 135 3.51 -0.11 -12.31
N ALA A 136 3.55 -0.84 -13.43
CA ALA A 136 3.79 -2.28 -13.45
C ALA A 136 5.13 -2.64 -12.81
N LEU A 137 6.20 -1.92 -13.16
CA LEU A 137 7.52 -2.11 -12.55
C LEU A 137 7.50 -1.84 -11.05
N LEU A 138 6.90 -0.73 -10.63
CA LEU A 138 6.79 -0.37 -9.22
C LEU A 138 6.03 -1.46 -8.43
N ARG A 139 4.90 -1.93 -8.97
CA ARG A 139 4.09 -2.99 -8.39
C ARG A 139 4.91 -4.26 -8.18
N ARG A 140 5.61 -4.75 -9.22
CA ARG A 140 6.52 -5.91 -9.12
C ARG A 140 7.53 -5.73 -8.00
N ARG A 141 8.18 -4.57 -7.93
CA ARG A 141 9.20 -4.29 -6.91
C ARG A 141 8.60 -4.21 -5.50
N VAL A 142 7.37 -3.71 -5.34
CA VAL A 142 6.67 -3.69 -4.05
C VAL A 142 6.37 -5.11 -3.57
N TYR A 143 5.75 -5.95 -4.40
CA TYR A 143 5.47 -7.33 -4.04
C TYR A 143 6.75 -8.13 -3.76
N GLY A 144 7.80 -7.93 -4.56
CA GLY A 144 9.11 -8.53 -4.32
C GLY A 144 9.73 -8.10 -2.98
N ALA A 145 9.65 -6.81 -2.64
CA ALA A 145 10.15 -6.31 -1.36
C ALA A 145 9.35 -6.83 -0.16
N ILE A 146 8.02 -7.00 -0.30
CA ILE A 146 7.18 -7.60 0.74
C ILE A 146 7.58 -9.07 0.95
N ALA A 147 7.67 -9.85 -0.13
CA ALA A 147 8.05 -11.26 -0.05
C ALA A 147 9.48 -11.46 0.50
N ALA A 148 10.40 -10.53 0.24
CA ALA A 148 11.75 -10.58 0.79
C ALA A 148 11.79 -10.30 2.31
N VAL A 149 10.88 -9.47 2.83
CA VAL A 149 10.80 -9.15 4.27
C VAL A 149 9.93 -10.16 5.03
N TYR A 150 8.89 -10.70 4.39
CA TYR A 150 7.95 -11.67 4.92
C TYR A 150 7.84 -12.87 3.94
N PRO A 151 8.80 -13.82 3.97
CA PRO A 151 8.81 -14.97 3.06
C PRO A 151 7.52 -15.80 3.10
N GLU A 152 6.86 -15.88 4.26
CA GLU A 152 5.58 -16.55 4.47
C GLU A 152 4.43 -15.96 3.65
N LEU A 153 4.54 -14.70 3.23
CA LEU A 153 3.56 -14.03 2.36
C LEU A 153 3.91 -14.15 0.86
N GLY A 154 5.01 -14.84 0.51
CA GLY A 154 5.53 -14.89 -0.85
C GLY A 154 4.56 -15.50 -1.87
N GLU A 155 3.82 -16.53 -1.49
CA GLU A 155 2.80 -17.15 -2.36
C GLU A 155 1.64 -16.20 -2.65
N GLU A 156 1.12 -15.54 -1.61
CA GLU A 156 0.06 -14.54 -1.76
C GLU A 156 0.52 -13.34 -2.58
N CYS A 157 1.78 -12.91 -2.42
CA CYS A 157 2.37 -11.86 -3.24
C CYS A 157 2.39 -12.25 -4.73
N ARG A 158 2.79 -13.49 -5.06
CA ARG A 158 2.79 -13.98 -6.45
C ARG A 158 1.38 -14.08 -7.02
N ARG A 159 0.43 -14.59 -6.23
CA ARG A 159 -0.99 -14.72 -6.62
C ARG A 159 -1.59 -13.36 -6.99
N GLN A 160 -1.50 -12.38 -6.09
CA GLN A 160 -2.04 -11.04 -6.35
C GLN A 160 -1.31 -10.29 -7.48
N LEU A 161 -0.02 -10.53 -7.66
CA LEU A 161 0.73 -9.94 -8.77
C LEU A 161 0.24 -10.51 -10.12
N GLY A 162 0.06 -11.84 -10.20
CA GLY A 162 -0.49 -12.50 -11.38
C GLY A 162 -1.89 -12.01 -11.74
N GLU A 163 -2.78 -11.85 -10.76
CA GLU A 163 -4.14 -11.31 -10.96
C GLU A 163 -4.18 -9.86 -11.49
N ARG A 164 -3.08 -9.11 -11.32
CA ARG A 164 -2.97 -7.69 -11.74
C ARG A 164 -2.20 -7.51 -13.05
N GLU A 165 -1.54 -8.55 -13.52
CA GLU A 165 -0.73 -8.54 -14.75
C GLU A 165 -1.36 -9.35 -15.89
N GLY A 166 -2.28 -10.27 -15.57
CA GLY A 166 -3.16 -10.93 -16.54
C GLY A 166 -4.40 -10.10 -16.83
#